data_AF-A0A2G8L3N5-F1
#
_entry.id   AF-A0A2G8L3N5-F1
#
_cell.length_a   1.000
_cell.length_b   1.000
_cell.length_c   1.000
_cell.angle_alpha   90.00
_cell.angle_beta   90.00
_cell.angle_gamma   90.00
#
_symmetry.space_group_name_H-M   'P 1'
#
loop_
_entity.id
_entity.type
_entity.pdbx_description
1 polymer ?
#
loop_
_entity_poly.entity_id
_entity_poly.type
_entity_poly.pdbx_seq_one_letter_code
_entity_poly.pdbx_strand_id
1 'polypeptide(L)'
;MVKLNMASVVTFHMKLSHIYKGLIIWLALHRALCVLDVTNSDIVKRQWPYPLLPGNFEDLTNNLEQCNKKKQESSTDKLAHSPTLKQIATSLAENKTVNLAAVYDDVLSQKSMLTLQMYGSIAADWRFSQSESMPWSTWLNSTVVNSTEVNKVFSTLVGDIKQNTKEYYPYETTLHILRRGDSVGLIQGDSEEVILIYFLKDDWQINSYGELNLYKGEEIEMSVKPSFNRAIVWNGSLAYLPKSPSMNCEGSLYFLMIKYTGNMTKVDLFEARRLHHIEEKKNAERNMFHSMMDINGHYGNIDVANHVTKDYTGTNGRKIYVFDDLFLRDDLLNLRNHVEDYGDYYFDDSYDEDSDNVQWISAINIELFIKSRLWKVVQRIAEFVSGVSTWYPYDIACNNIRAFDSTQNHQDCETWEDEWTFLLYLNPNWTIDYGGETAFYSDSEKLEYITSIRPKYGRAVIFEGIIPHSARPPSSVHLGPRFTCLSSYFTWMGETPAVSKYGIV
;
A
#
# COMPACT_ATOMS: atom_id res chain seq x y z
N MET A 1 13.60 0.01 51.70
CA MET A 1 14.15 0.03 50.32
C MET A 1 13.39 -1.00 49.50
N VAL A 2 12.37 -0.57 48.78
CA VAL A 2 11.61 -1.42 47.85
C VAL A 2 12.29 -1.32 46.50
N LYS A 3 12.83 -2.44 45.99
CA LYS A 3 13.38 -2.51 44.63
C LYS A 3 12.21 -2.54 43.64
N LEU A 4 12.02 -1.44 42.91
CA LEU A 4 11.14 -1.39 41.74
C LEU A 4 11.81 -2.15 40.59
N ASN A 5 11.03 -3.04 39.97
CA ASN A 5 11.45 -3.93 38.90
C ASN A 5 11.42 -3.15 37.56
N MET A 6 12.58 -2.94 36.91
CA MET A 6 12.70 -2.15 35.67
C MET A 6 11.97 -2.80 34.46
N ALA A 7 11.68 -4.10 34.49
CA ALA A 7 10.98 -4.80 33.40
C ALA A 7 9.52 -4.32 33.20
N SER A 8 8.86 -3.85 34.25
CA SER A 8 7.48 -3.37 34.20
C SER A 8 7.35 -1.99 33.53
N VAL A 9 8.42 -1.19 33.55
CA VAL A 9 8.44 0.20 33.05
C VAL A 9 8.66 0.23 31.53
N VAL A 10 9.45 -0.71 30.99
CA VAL A 10 9.71 -0.84 29.54
C VAL A 10 8.46 -1.36 28.81
N THR A 11 7.78 -2.35 29.39
CA THR A 11 6.51 -2.91 28.86
C THR A 11 5.37 -1.87 28.85
N PHE A 12 5.39 -0.91 29.78
CA PHE A 12 4.41 0.19 29.83
C PHE A 12 4.69 1.28 28.77
N HIS A 13 5.97 1.56 28.47
CA HIS A 13 6.35 2.53 27.43
C HIS A 13 6.06 2.05 26.00
N MET A 14 6.22 0.76 25.70
CA MET A 14 5.93 0.22 24.37
C MET A 14 4.43 0.07 24.07
N LYS A 15 3.60 -0.25 25.08
CA LYS A 15 2.13 -0.23 24.94
C LYS A 15 1.58 1.17 24.64
N LEU A 16 2.21 2.21 25.18
CA LEU A 16 1.87 3.59 24.86
C LEU A 16 2.22 3.93 23.41
N SER A 17 3.33 3.43 22.83
CA SER A 17 3.74 3.82 21.46
C SER A 17 2.75 3.37 20.38
N HIS A 18 2.19 2.15 20.46
CA HIS A 18 1.19 1.66 19.51
C HIS A 18 -0.19 2.32 19.70
N ILE A 19 -0.59 2.59 20.95
CA ILE A 19 -1.82 3.35 21.26
C ILE A 19 -1.67 4.81 20.80
N TYR A 20 -0.49 5.42 20.96
CA TYR A 20 -0.19 6.76 20.46
C TYR A 20 -0.14 6.79 18.93
N LYS A 21 0.48 5.81 18.27
CA LYS A 21 0.43 5.68 16.80
C LYS A 21 -1.03 5.58 16.32
N GLY A 22 -1.83 4.73 16.96
CA GLY A 22 -3.26 4.60 16.68
C GLY A 22 -4.09 5.87 16.88
N LEU A 23 -3.88 6.58 18.00
CA LEU A 23 -4.56 7.83 18.31
C LEU A 23 -4.11 8.98 17.39
N ILE A 24 -2.82 9.03 17.05
CA ILE A 24 -2.27 9.99 16.08
C ILE A 24 -2.86 9.70 14.69
N ILE A 25 -2.93 8.44 14.27
CA ILE A 25 -3.57 8.00 13.02
C ILE A 25 -5.07 8.37 13.02
N TRP A 26 -5.79 8.15 14.11
CA TRP A 26 -7.20 8.52 14.23
C TRP A 26 -7.42 10.04 14.19
N LEU A 27 -6.60 10.82 14.91
CA LEU A 27 -6.65 12.30 14.89
C LEU A 27 -6.23 12.86 13.52
N ALA A 28 -5.26 12.21 12.87
CA ALA A 28 -4.84 12.49 11.50
C ALA A 28 -5.97 12.23 10.50
N LEU A 29 -6.61 11.05 10.56
CA LEU A 29 -7.78 10.69 9.76
C LEU A 29 -8.93 11.66 10.01
N HIS A 30 -9.27 11.93 11.27
CA HIS A 30 -10.36 12.84 11.60
C HIS A 30 -10.09 14.25 11.08
N ARG A 31 -8.85 14.76 11.20
CA ARG A 31 -8.47 16.06 10.63
C ARG A 31 -8.44 16.06 9.11
N ALA A 32 -7.95 14.99 8.47
CA ALA A 32 -7.94 14.86 7.02
C ALA A 32 -9.37 14.80 6.45
N LEU A 33 -10.25 14.03 7.09
CA LEU A 33 -11.67 13.93 6.76
C LEU A 33 -12.40 15.26 6.99
N CYS A 34 -12.08 16.01 8.06
CA CYS A 34 -12.63 17.35 8.29
C CYS A 34 -12.13 18.41 7.29
N VAL A 35 -10.94 18.26 6.72
CA VAL A 35 -10.42 19.17 5.67
C VAL A 35 -10.98 18.81 4.29
N LEU A 36 -11.30 17.54 4.05
CA LEU A 36 -11.94 17.06 2.83
C LEU A 36 -13.48 17.09 2.89
N ASP A 37 -14.07 17.54 4.00
CA ASP A 37 -15.51 17.56 4.31
C ASP A 37 -16.20 16.17 4.15
N VAL A 38 -15.44 15.10 4.39
CA VAL A 38 -15.91 13.71 4.27
C VAL A 38 -16.39 13.23 5.64
N THR A 39 -17.65 13.50 5.97
CA THR A 39 -18.31 12.95 7.18
C THR A 39 -18.86 11.54 6.95
N ASN A 40 -18.16 10.69 6.19
CA ASN A 40 -18.64 9.32 5.97
C ASN A 40 -18.15 8.39 7.09
N SER A 41 -19.01 8.14 8.07
CA SER A 41 -18.70 7.36 9.29
C SER A 41 -18.30 5.89 9.05
N ASP A 42 -18.46 5.38 7.84
CA ASP A 42 -18.08 4.01 7.45
C ASP A 42 -16.58 3.83 7.21
N ILE A 43 -15.82 4.89 6.92
CA ILE A 43 -14.37 4.79 6.65
C ILE A 43 -13.60 4.51 7.95
N VAL A 44 -13.97 5.20 9.03
CA VAL A 44 -13.30 5.08 10.35
C VAL A 44 -13.57 3.71 10.99
N LYS A 45 -14.72 3.09 10.70
CA LYS A 45 -15.06 1.74 11.23
C LYS A 45 -14.33 0.60 10.53
N ARG A 46 -13.88 0.79 9.28
CA ARG A 46 -13.27 -0.29 8.48
C ARG A 46 -11.82 -0.61 8.85
N GLN A 47 -11.09 0.33 9.43
CA GLN A 47 -9.65 0.15 9.73
C GLN A 47 -9.34 -0.08 11.22
N TRP A 48 -10.34 -0.11 12.12
CA TRP A 48 -10.09 -0.20 13.56
C TRP A 48 -10.89 -1.31 14.24
N PRO A 49 -10.28 -2.47 14.57
CA PRO A 49 -10.98 -3.61 15.18
C PRO A 49 -11.23 -3.48 16.70
N TYR A 50 -10.87 -2.37 17.36
CA TYR A 50 -10.92 -2.28 18.83
C TYR A 50 -12.08 -1.41 19.37
N PRO A 51 -12.82 -1.85 20.41
CA PRO A 51 -13.75 -1.00 21.13
C PRO A 51 -13.01 0.08 21.93
N LEU A 52 -13.41 1.35 21.76
CA LEU A 52 -12.84 2.50 22.46
C LEU A 52 -13.13 2.42 23.96
N LEU A 53 -12.09 2.48 24.81
CA LEU A 53 -12.24 2.68 26.25
C LEU A 53 -12.49 4.17 26.56
N PRO A 54 -13.40 4.52 27.49
CA PRO A 54 -13.66 5.90 27.86
C PRO A 54 -12.60 6.43 28.84
N GLY A 55 -11.86 7.47 28.46
CA GLY A 55 -10.89 8.12 29.35
C GLY A 55 -10.33 9.46 28.85
N ASN A 56 -10.60 10.51 29.64
CA ASN A 56 -10.10 11.89 29.67
C ASN A 56 -9.29 12.44 28.48
N PHE A 57 -10.02 13.13 27.59
CA PHE A 57 -9.50 13.86 26.43
C PHE A 57 -8.90 15.26 26.73
N GLU A 58 -9.19 15.87 27.89
CA GLU A 58 -8.86 17.29 28.14
C GLU A 58 -7.37 17.57 28.38
N ASP A 59 -6.60 16.64 28.95
CA ASP A 59 -5.19 16.86 29.32
C ASP A 59 -4.21 16.76 28.13
N LEU A 60 -4.60 16.10 27.04
CA LEU A 60 -3.75 15.93 25.84
C LEU A 60 -3.81 17.14 24.90
N THR A 61 -4.96 17.81 24.82
CA THR A 61 -5.14 19.07 24.07
C THR A 61 -4.28 20.20 24.61
N ASN A 62 -4.17 20.31 25.95
CA ASN A 62 -3.40 21.37 26.60
C ASN A 62 -1.87 21.23 26.38
N ASN A 63 -1.36 20.00 26.28
CA ASN A 63 0.06 19.74 26.04
C ASN A 63 0.49 20.00 24.59
N LEU A 64 -0.41 19.75 23.62
CA LEU A 64 -0.18 20.05 22.20
C LEU A 64 -0.20 21.55 21.90
N GLU A 65 -1.04 22.33 22.59
CA GLU A 65 -1.05 23.80 22.49
C GLU A 65 0.23 24.44 23.04
N GLN A 66 0.79 23.90 24.12
CA GLN A 66 2.07 24.38 24.67
C GLN A 66 3.27 24.06 23.76
N CYS A 67 3.28 22.90 23.10
CA CYS A 67 4.33 22.54 22.13
C CYS A 67 4.28 23.43 20.88
N ASN A 68 3.08 23.80 20.40
CA ASN A 68 2.92 24.68 19.24
C ASN A 68 3.32 26.13 19.55
N LYS A 69 3.07 26.64 20.77
CA LYS A 69 3.55 27.97 21.19
C LYS A 69 5.08 28.06 21.20
N LYS A 70 5.79 27.02 21.64
CA LYS A 70 7.27 27.01 21.64
C LYS A 70 7.91 26.88 20.26
N LYS A 71 7.22 26.33 19.26
CA LYS A 71 7.69 26.28 17.85
C LYS A 71 7.35 27.56 17.05
N GLN A 72 6.31 28.28 17.43
CA GLN A 72 5.95 29.56 16.79
C GLN A 72 6.93 30.69 17.13
N GLU A 73 7.58 30.66 18.30
CA GLU A 73 8.54 31.69 18.71
C GLU A 73 9.93 31.55 18.06
N SER A 74 10.22 30.47 17.33
CA SER A 74 11.52 30.28 16.63
C SER A 74 11.46 30.34 15.10
N SER A 75 10.29 30.59 14.50
CA SER A 75 10.09 30.53 13.02
C SER A 75 9.49 31.80 12.39
N THR A 76 9.27 32.86 13.17
CA THR A 76 8.61 34.10 12.72
C THR A 76 9.40 34.96 11.73
N ASP A 77 10.68 34.69 11.47
CA ASP A 77 11.49 35.51 10.55
C ASP A 77 11.62 34.99 9.11
N LYS A 78 10.89 33.92 8.71
CA LYS A 78 10.95 33.41 7.32
C LYS A 78 9.62 33.05 6.66
N LEU A 79 8.48 33.34 7.27
CA LEU A 79 7.15 33.00 6.76
C LEU A 79 6.40 34.25 6.28
N ALA A 80 6.88 34.86 5.19
CA ALA A 80 6.23 36.04 4.63
C ALA A 80 6.28 36.13 3.10
N HIS A 81 6.32 35.02 2.34
CA HIS A 81 6.15 35.06 0.88
C HIS A 81 5.41 33.83 0.35
N SER A 82 4.11 33.72 0.64
CA SER A 82 3.21 33.01 -0.28
C SER A 82 2.68 34.06 -1.26
N PRO A 83 2.88 33.90 -2.58
CA PRO A 83 2.39 34.87 -3.54
C PRO A 83 0.86 34.98 -3.41
N THR A 84 0.37 36.20 -3.29
CA THR A 84 -1.09 36.42 -3.33
C THR A 84 -1.60 36.03 -4.71
N LEU A 85 -2.80 35.46 -4.82
CA LEU A 85 -3.45 35.09 -6.10
C LEU A 85 -3.38 36.21 -7.18
N LYS A 86 -3.27 37.48 -6.76
CA LYS A 86 -3.04 38.64 -7.62
C LYS A 86 -1.68 38.67 -8.33
N GLN A 87 -0.60 38.20 -7.69
CA GLN A 87 0.74 38.21 -8.27
C GLN A 87 0.90 37.17 -9.38
N ILE A 88 0.27 36.01 -9.24
CA ILE A 88 0.21 34.97 -10.28
C ILE A 88 -0.58 35.49 -11.49
N ALA A 89 -1.71 36.17 -11.26
CA ALA A 89 -2.55 36.70 -12.33
C ALA A 89 -1.89 37.83 -13.15
N THR A 90 -0.93 38.57 -12.60
CA THR A 90 -0.37 39.78 -13.24
C THR A 90 0.77 39.45 -14.24
N SER A 91 1.49 38.34 -14.10
CA SER A 91 2.53 37.92 -15.07
C SER A 91 1.99 37.22 -16.32
N LEU A 92 0.70 36.86 -16.32
CA LEU A 92 0.07 35.99 -17.34
C LEU A 92 -0.62 36.75 -18.50
N ALA A 93 -0.72 38.08 -18.44
CA ALA A 93 -1.55 38.86 -19.36
C ALA A 93 -0.93 39.19 -20.73
N GLU A 94 0.33 38.82 -21.00
CA GLU A 94 1.08 39.37 -22.17
C GLU A 94 1.31 38.41 -23.36
N ASN A 95 0.74 37.20 -23.39
CA ASN A 95 0.83 36.34 -24.59
C ASN A 95 -0.48 35.60 -24.89
N LYS A 96 -1.18 36.02 -25.96
CA LYS A 96 -2.40 35.37 -26.51
C LYS A 96 -2.09 34.13 -27.35
N THR A 97 -1.07 33.36 -26.99
CA THR A 97 -0.93 32.00 -27.50
C THR A 97 -1.63 31.06 -26.54
N VAL A 98 -2.34 30.09 -27.10
CA VAL A 98 -3.00 29.05 -26.32
C VAL A 98 -1.92 28.22 -25.65
N ASN A 99 -1.76 28.38 -24.34
CA ASN A 99 -0.84 27.54 -23.59
C ASN A 99 -1.42 26.12 -23.58
N LEU A 100 -0.76 25.20 -24.29
CA LEU A 100 -1.16 23.78 -24.27
C LEU A 100 -0.83 23.13 -22.92
N ALA A 101 0.13 23.69 -22.18
CA ALA A 101 0.51 23.26 -20.84
C ALA A 101 1.09 24.44 -20.03
N ALA A 102 0.99 24.36 -18.70
CA ALA A 102 1.56 25.31 -17.76
C ALA A 102 2.04 24.59 -16.48
N VAL A 103 3.05 25.16 -15.83
CA VAL A 103 3.65 24.67 -14.59
C VAL A 103 3.49 25.72 -13.52
N TYR A 104 3.07 25.29 -12.34
CA TYR A 104 2.84 26.14 -11.17
C TYR A 104 3.57 25.56 -9.98
N ASP A 105 4.34 26.40 -9.28
CA ASP A 105 5.01 26.05 -8.04
C ASP A 105 4.27 26.67 -6.86
N ASP A 106 4.48 26.09 -5.66
CA ASP A 106 3.91 26.57 -4.40
C ASP A 106 2.38 26.71 -4.39
N VAL A 107 1.69 25.77 -5.03
CA VAL A 107 0.26 25.86 -5.35
C VAL A 107 -0.63 25.78 -4.12
N LEU A 108 -0.36 24.82 -3.23
CA LEU A 108 -1.17 24.57 -2.04
C LEU A 108 -0.49 25.09 -0.78
N SER A 109 -1.30 25.37 0.25
CA SER A 109 -0.77 25.59 1.59
C SER A 109 -0.12 24.31 2.12
N GLN A 110 0.88 24.46 3.00
CA GLN A 110 1.54 23.32 3.65
C GLN A 110 0.53 22.38 4.35
N LYS A 111 -0.52 22.94 4.97
CA LYS A 111 -1.58 22.17 5.62
C LYS A 111 -2.34 21.28 4.64
N SER A 112 -2.78 21.84 3.51
CA SER A 112 -3.54 21.11 2.48
C SER A 112 -2.70 19.97 1.89
N MET A 113 -1.43 20.25 1.63
CA MET A 113 -0.48 19.31 1.07
C MET A 113 -0.17 18.14 2.03
N LEU A 114 0.14 18.42 3.30
CA LEU A 114 0.32 17.37 4.32
C LEU A 114 -0.96 16.52 4.47
N THR A 115 -2.13 17.15 4.36
CA THR A 115 -3.41 16.43 4.42
C THR A 115 -3.56 15.43 3.27
N LEU A 116 -3.22 15.85 2.04
CA LEU A 116 -3.26 14.97 0.87
C LEU A 116 -2.24 13.81 0.98
N GLN A 117 -1.01 14.11 1.41
CA GLN A 117 0.00 13.07 1.66
C GLN A 117 -0.49 12.05 2.68
N MET A 118 -0.98 12.52 3.83
CA MET A 118 -1.45 11.65 4.92
C MET A 118 -2.67 10.82 4.51
N TYR A 119 -3.61 11.40 3.76
CA TYR A 119 -4.71 10.62 3.19
C TYR A 119 -4.17 9.47 2.33
N GLY A 120 -3.19 9.81 1.48
CA GLY A 120 -2.51 8.88 0.60
C GLY A 120 -1.75 7.73 1.29
N SER A 121 -1.19 7.97 2.47
CA SER A 121 -0.46 6.96 3.24
C SER A 121 -1.36 6.10 4.13
N ILE A 122 -2.51 6.62 4.56
CA ILE A 122 -3.32 5.99 5.62
C ILE A 122 -4.64 5.41 5.08
N ALA A 123 -5.31 6.16 4.21
CA ALA A 123 -6.69 5.88 3.79
C ALA A 123 -6.80 5.44 2.33
N ALA A 124 -5.67 5.31 1.64
CA ALA A 124 -5.64 4.89 0.24
C ALA A 124 -5.80 3.36 0.14
N ASP A 125 -6.89 2.95 -0.52
CA ASP A 125 -7.09 1.59 -1.00
C ASP A 125 -6.26 1.40 -2.28
N TRP A 126 -4.96 1.05 -2.16
CA TRP A 126 -4.11 0.91 -3.33
C TRP A 126 -4.45 -0.33 -4.14
N ARG A 127 -4.45 -0.15 -5.45
CA ARG A 127 -4.70 -1.21 -6.41
C ARG A 127 -3.53 -1.38 -7.33
N PHE A 128 -3.23 -2.64 -7.58
CA PHE A 128 -2.27 -3.03 -8.58
C PHE A 128 -2.98 -3.32 -9.91
N SER A 129 -2.47 -2.82 -11.02
CA SER A 129 -2.91 -3.22 -12.35
C SER A 129 -1.73 -3.36 -13.31
N GLN A 130 -1.57 -4.57 -13.88
CA GLN A 130 -0.56 -4.80 -14.93
C GLN A 130 -1.02 -4.28 -16.30
N SER A 131 -2.32 -4.11 -16.48
CA SER A 131 -2.92 -3.74 -17.77
C SER A 131 -3.03 -2.23 -17.95
N GLU A 132 -3.00 -1.47 -16.86
CA GLU A 132 -3.05 -0.03 -16.88
C GLU A 132 -1.66 0.57 -17.11
N SER A 133 -1.63 1.77 -17.69
CA SER A 133 -0.39 2.50 -17.91
C SER A 133 0.32 2.87 -16.61
N MET A 134 -0.37 2.88 -15.46
CA MET A 134 0.23 3.15 -14.15
C MET A 134 -0.09 1.98 -13.21
N PRO A 135 0.93 1.30 -12.64
CA PRO A 135 0.71 0.07 -11.93
C PRO A 135 -0.01 0.23 -10.60
N TRP A 136 0.21 1.36 -9.90
CA TRP A 136 -0.39 1.62 -8.60
C TRP A 136 -1.26 2.86 -8.64
N SER A 137 -2.54 2.68 -8.32
CA SER A 137 -3.47 3.78 -8.21
C SER A 137 -4.49 3.56 -7.09
N THR A 138 -5.04 4.66 -6.60
CA THR A 138 -6.28 4.65 -5.82
C THR A 138 -7.19 5.78 -6.24
N TRP A 139 -8.49 5.57 -6.17
CA TRP A 139 -9.50 6.52 -6.64
C TRP A 139 -10.04 7.36 -5.49
N LEU A 140 -9.99 8.68 -5.64
CA LEU A 140 -10.68 9.61 -4.75
C LEU A 140 -12.09 9.85 -5.29
N ASN A 141 -13.02 10.19 -4.40
CA ASN A 141 -14.35 10.62 -4.81
C ASN A 141 -14.25 12.01 -5.45
N SER A 142 -14.38 12.10 -6.78
CA SER A 142 -14.27 13.37 -7.50
C SER A 142 -15.36 14.38 -7.13
N THR A 143 -16.56 13.93 -6.73
CA THR A 143 -17.63 14.82 -6.23
C THR A 143 -17.23 15.48 -4.92
N VAL A 144 -16.64 14.71 -4.00
CA VAL A 144 -16.09 15.24 -2.75
C VAL A 144 -14.93 16.18 -3.04
N VAL A 145 -13.98 15.77 -3.88
CA VAL A 145 -12.82 16.59 -4.26
C VAL A 145 -13.29 17.92 -4.83
N ASN A 146 -14.33 17.92 -5.67
CA ASN A 146 -14.89 19.12 -6.27
C ASN A 146 -15.28 20.19 -5.25
N SER A 147 -15.82 19.78 -4.09
CA SER A 147 -16.22 20.70 -3.01
C SER A 147 -15.09 21.19 -2.11
N THR A 148 -13.87 20.65 -2.25
CA THR A 148 -12.74 21.01 -1.36
C THR A 148 -12.09 22.35 -1.71
N GLU A 149 -11.43 22.98 -0.73
CA GLU A 149 -10.58 24.16 -0.97
C GLU A 149 -9.41 23.85 -1.91
N VAL A 150 -8.90 22.62 -1.89
CA VAL A 150 -7.85 22.15 -2.81
C VAL A 150 -8.32 22.27 -4.26
N ASN A 151 -9.53 21.80 -4.57
CA ASN A 151 -10.06 21.88 -5.92
C ASN A 151 -10.39 23.32 -6.34
N LYS A 152 -10.72 24.24 -5.42
CA LYS A 152 -10.91 25.66 -5.78
C LYS A 152 -9.61 26.26 -6.33
N VAL A 153 -8.47 25.93 -5.72
CA VAL A 153 -7.15 26.33 -6.23
C VAL A 153 -6.88 25.67 -7.58
N PHE A 154 -7.03 24.35 -7.68
CA PHE A 154 -6.76 23.62 -8.92
C PHE A 154 -7.67 24.03 -10.08
N SER A 155 -8.95 24.30 -9.83
CA SER A 155 -9.90 24.77 -10.84
C SER A 155 -9.52 26.15 -11.39
N THR A 156 -8.85 26.98 -10.57
CA THR A 156 -8.28 28.26 -11.03
C THR A 156 -7.14 28.00 -12.02
N LEU A 157 -6.21 27.09 -11.71
CA LEU A 157 -5.12 26.71 -12.62
C LEU A 157 -5.64 26.09 -13.93
N VAL A 158 -6.69 25.27 -13.83
CA VAL A 158 -7.39 24.71 -14.99
C VAL A 158 -8.06 25.79 -15.83
N GLY A 159 -8.45 26.92 -15.24
CA GLY A 159 -8.96 28.10 -15.94
C GLY A 159 -7.92 28.75 -16.86
N ASP A 160 -6.65 28.77 -16.46
CA ASP A 160 -5.58 29.46 -17.19
C ASP A 160 -5.22 28.79 -18.53
N ILE A 161 -5.39 27.46 -18.63
CA ILE A 161 -5.15 26.70 -19.87
C ILE A 161 -6.30 26.90 -20.88
N LYS A 162 -7.45 27.41 -20.44
CA LYS A 162 -8.65 27.50 -21.28
C LYS A 162 -8.68 28.75 -22.13
N GLN A 163 -9.21 28.57 -23.34
CA GLN A 163 -9.63 29.67 -24.20
C GLN A 163 -11.12 30.02 -24.06
N ASN A 164 -11.91 29.16 -23.41
CA ASN A 164 -13.37 29.24 -23.46
C ASN A 164 -13.99 29.38 -22.07
N THR A 165 -15.15 30.03 -21.97
CA THR A 165 -15.87 30.34 -20.71
C THR A 165 -16.59 29.14 -20.11
N LYS A 166 -16.30 27.92 -20.58
CA LYS A 166 -16.96 26.70 -20.12
C LYS A 166 -16.42 26.29 -18.75
N GLU A 167 -17.33 26.04 -17.82
CA GLU A 167 -17.00 25.47 -16.52
C GLU A 167 -16.54 24.00 -16.70
N TYR A 168 -15.52 23.59 -15.95
CA TYR A 168 -15.06 22.20 -15.96
C TYR A 168 -15.12 21.66 -14.55
N TYR A 169 -15.42 20.38 -14.44
CA TYR A 169 -15.55 19.66 -13.19
C TYR A 169 -14.55 18.51 -13.17
N PRO A 170 -13.92 18.25 -12.02
CA PRO A 170 -13.12 17.05 -11.86
C PRO A 170 -14.06 15.85 -11.99
N TYR A 171 -13.73 14.92 -12.88
CA TYR A 171 -14.54 13.71 -13.06
C TYR A 171 -13.79 12.44 -12.70
N GLU A 172 -12.46 12.46 -12.78
CA GLU A 172 -11.59 11.37 -12.38
C GLU A 172 -10.48 11.96 -11.51
N THR A 173 -10.34 11.44 -10.29
CA THR A 173 -9.32 11.88 -9.34
C THR A 173 -8.62 10.68 -8.77
N THR A 174 -7.31 10.58 -9.02
CA THR A 174 -6.54 9.38 -8.70
C THR A 174 -5.22 9.76 -8.04
N LEU A 175 -4.85 9.03 -6.99
CA LEU A 175 -3.48 9.06 -6.47
C LEU A 175 -2.69 7.96 -7.15
N HIS A 176 -1.42 8.24 -7.44
CA HIS A 176 -0.51 7.32 -8.09
C HIS A 176 0.81 7.22 -7.32
N ILE A 177 1.35 6.00 -7.32
CA ILE A 177 2.71 5.70 -6.91
C ILE A 177 3.44 5.13 -8.12
N LEU A 178 4.61 5.70 -8.44
CA LEU A 178 5.57 5.09 -9.35
C LEU A 178 6.84 4.75 -8.60
N ARG A 179 7.32 3.52 -8.79
CA ARG A 179 8.57 3.00 -8.24
C ARG A 179 9.58 2.75 -9.35
N ARG A 180 10.85 2.65 -8.96
CA ARG A 180 11.91 2.27 -9.89
C ARG A 180 11.55 0.94 -10.57
N GLY A 181 11.77 0.87 -11.88
CA GLY A 181 11.45 -0.31 -12.68
C GLY A 181 9.98 -0.47 -13.10
N ASP A 182 9.08 0.41 -12.65
CA ASP A 182 7.73 0.44 -13.18
C ASP A 182 7.75 0.75 -14.68
N SER A 183 6.99 -0.01 -15.45
CA SER A 183 6.81 0.23 -16.88
C SER A 183 5.54 1.05 -17.06
N VAL A 184 5.71 2.31 -17.46
CA VAL A 184 4.59 3.22 -17.76
C VAL A 184 4.50 3.38 -19.27
N GLY A 185 3.31 3.12 -19.82
CA GLY A 185 3.02 3.35 -21.23
C GLY A 185 2.73 4.81 -21.53
N LEU A 186 2.91 5.24 -22.78
CA LEU A 186 2.43 6.54 -23.24
C LEU A 186 0.91 6.59 -23.14
N ILE A 187 0.37 7.62 -22.46
CA ILE A 187 -1.07 7.78 -22.25
C ILE A 187 -1.60 8.84 -23.18
N GLN A 188 -2.62 8.50 -23.96
CA GLN A 188 -3.35 9.44 -24.79
C GLN A 188 -4.52 10.05 -23.98
N GLY A 189 -4.53 11.38 -23.86
CA GLY A 189 -5.67 12.09 -23.29
C GLY A 189 -6.77 12.37 -24.33
N ASP A 190 -7.88 12.92 -23.85
CA ASP A 190 -9.01 13.40 -24.66
C ASP A 190 -8.89 14.91 -24.87
N SER A 191 -9.05 15.38 -26.12
CA SER A 191 -8.87 16.80 -26.48
C SER A 191 -9.88 17.74 -25.81
N GLU A 192 -11.00 17.20 -25.35
CA GLU A 192 -12.05 17.95 -24.63
C GLU A 192 -11.79 18.05 -23.12
N GLU A 193 -10.62 17.59 -22.66
CA GLU A 193 -10.25 17.53 -21.25
C GLU A 193 -9.09 18.45 -20.90
N VAL A 194 -8.99 18.72 -19.62
CA VAL A 194 -7.80 19.31 -19.01
C VAL A 194 -7.32 18.36 -17.95
N ILE A 195 -6.03 18.04 -17.97
CA ILE A 195 -5.42 17.13 -17.01
C ILE A 195 -4.51 17.94 -16.10
N LEU A 196 -4.54 17.62 -14.81
CA LEU A 196 -3.68 18.19 -13.79
C LEU A 196 -2.93 17.06 -13.08
N ILE A 197 -1.61 17.22 -12.94
CA ILE A 197 -0.78 16.43 -12.03
C ILE A 197 -0.27 17.36 -10.93
N TYR A 198 -0.34 16.91 -9.68
CA TYR A 198 0.22 17.59 -8.52
C TYR A 198 1.18 16.65 -7.78
N PHE A 199 2.45 17.03 -7.72
CA PHE A 199 3.49 16.24 -7.09
C PHE A 199 3.46 16.42 -5.57
N LEU A 200 3.41 15.29 -4.86
CA LEU A 200 3.22 15.25 -3.42
C LEU A 200 4.52 14.99 -2.65
N LYS A 201 5.64 14.67 -3.30
CA LYS A 201 6.89 14.30 -2.59
C LYS A 201 7.84 15.47 -2.42
N ASP A 202 8.42 15.63 -1.22
CA ASP A 202 9.21 16.80 -0.81
C ASP A 202 10.71 16.72 -1.07
N ASP A 203 11.25 15.51 -1.24
CA ASP A 203 12.70 15.23 -1.28
C ASP A 203 13.21 14.79 -2.66
N TRP A 204 12.65 15.34 -3.74
CA TRP A 204 12.95 14.88 -5.10
C TRP A 204 14.24 15.45 -5.72
N GLN A 205 15.31 14.67 -5.67
CA GLN A 205 16.64 15.04 -6.19
C GLN A 205 16.70 15.06 -7.72
N ILE A 206 17.70 15.75 -8.28
CA ILE A 206 17.92 15.80 -9.74
C ILE A 206 18.14 14.39 -10.31
N ASN A 207 18.93 13.56 -9.61
CA ASN A 207 19.25 12.20 -10.04
C ASN A 207 18.17 11.16 -9.65
N SER A 208 17.02 11.60 -9.12
CA SER A 208 15.87 10.73 -8.88
C SER A 208 15.07 10.44 -10.15
N TYR A 209 15.27 11.21 -11.24
CA TYR A 209 14.51 11.10 -12.51
C TYR A 209 12.99 11.18 -12.27
N GLY A 210 12.13 10.63 -13.14
CA GLY A 210 10.68 10.64 -12.94
C GLY A 210 9.97 11.83 -13.56
N GLU A 211 10.57 12.44 -14.59
CA GLU A 211 9.98 13.56 -15.32
C GLU A 211 8.63 13.20 -15.94
N LEU A 212 7.71 14.15 -15.91
CA LEU A 212 6.52 14.11 -16.75
C LEU A 212 6.88 14.63 -18.14
N ASN A 213 6.77 13.79 -19.16
CA ASN A 213 6.90 14.21 -20.54
C ASN A 213 5.52 14.39 -21.17
N LEU A 214 5.32 15.52 -21.86
CA LEU A 214 4.16 15.79 -22.71
C LEU A 214 4.60 15.76 -24.17
N TYR A 215 3.82 15.09 -25.01
CA TYR A 215 4.14 14.80 -26.40
C TYR A 215 3.13 15.44 -27.35
N LYS A 216 3.65 15.92 -28.48
CA LYS A 216 2.88 16.39 -29.62
C LYS A 216 3.29 15.59 -30.85
N GLY A 217 2.52 14.55 -31.16
CA GLY A 217 2.97 13.52 -32.10
C GLY A 217 4.10 12.69 -31.45
N GLU A 218 5.23 12.56 -32.15
CA GLU A 218 6.39 11.78 -31.68
C GLU A 218 7.43 12.62 -30.91
N GLU A 219 7.27 13.95 -30.88
CA GLU A 219 8.20 14.86 -30.23
C GLU A 219 7.76 15.23 -28.82
N ILE A 220 8.73 15.38 -27.91
CA ILE A 220 8.50 15.90 -26.57
C ILE A 220 8.31 17.42 -26.68
N GLU A 221 7.09 17.88 -26.43
CA GLU A 221 6.75 19.30 -26.39
C GLU A 221 7.22 19.93 -25.07
N MET A 222 7.08 19.19 -23.96
CA MET A 222 7.43 19.67 -22.63
C MET A 222 7.91 18.51 -21.76
N SER A 223 8.93 18.77 -20.92
CA SER A 223 9.38 17.85 -19.88
C SER A 223 9.45 18.59 -18.55
N VAL A 224 8.78 18.06 -17.53
CA VAL A 224 8.68 18.69 -16.21
C VAL A 224 9.23 17.75 -15.15
N LYS A 225 10.27 18.21 -14.45
CA LYS A 225 10.82 17.51 -13.29
C LYS A 225 9.81 17.57 -12.12
N PRO A 226 9.61 16.46 -11.38
CA PRO A 226 8.88 16.50 -10.12
C PRO A 226 9.53 17.47 -9.14
N SER A 227 8.69 18.23 -8.46
CA SER A 227 9.09 19.12 -7.37
C SER A 227 7.94 19.20 -6.39
N PHE A 228 8.28 19.40 -5.12
CA PHE A 228 7.28 19.51 -4.08
C PHE A 228 6.34 20.67 -4.33
N ASN A 229 5.05 20.46 -4.10
CA ASN A 229 4.03 21.50 -4.25
C ASN A 229 3.92 22.08 -5.67
N ARG A 230 4.39 21.32 -6.68
CA ARG A 230 4.28 21.67 -8.10
C ARG A 230 3.04 21.04 -8.71
N ALA A 231 2.25 21.86 -9.41
CA ALA A 231 1.20 21.40 -10.31
C ALA A 231 1.59 21.62 -11.78
N ILE A 232 1.15 20.70 -12.64
CA ILE A 232 1.25 20.80 -14.08
C ILE A 232 -0.15 20.63 -14.62
N VAL A 233 -0.57 21.56 -15.46
CA VAL A 233 -1.91 21.55 -16.08
C VAL A 233 -1.74 21.61 -17.58
N TRP A 234 -2.43 20.75 -18.32
CA TRP A 234 -2.34 20.74 -19.78
C TRP A 234 -3.66 20.33 -20.44
N ASN A 235 -3.81 20.71 -21.70
CA ASN A 235 -4.91 20.27 -22.53
C ASN A 235 -4.74 18.77 -22.87
N GLY A 236 -5.79 17.97 -22.68
CA GLY A 236 -5.74 16.52 -22.86
C GLY A 236 -5.45 16.04 -24.29
N SER A 237 -5.38 16.94 -25.29
CA SER A 237 -4.89 16.58 -26.63
C SER A 237 -3.43 16.15 -26.66
N LEU A 238 -2.61 16.55 -25.69
CA LEU A 238 -1.22 16.08 -25.56
C LEU A 238 -1.18 14.70 -24.92
N ALA A 239 -0.48 13.77 -25.56
CA ALA A 239 -0.11 12.51 -24.92
C ALA A 239 0.91 12.77 -23.81
N TYR A 240 0.94 11.94 -22.78
CA TYR A 240 1.82 12.14 -21.64
C TYR A 240 2.39 10.84 -21.10
N LEU A 241 3.58 10.94 -20.50
CA LEU A 241 4.32 9.83 -19.92
C LEU A 241 4.95 10.29 -18.61
N PRO A 242 4.38 9.93 -17.44
CA PRO A 242 5.09 10.09 -16.18
C PRO A 242 6.15 8.99 -16.08
N LYS A 243 7.42 9.38 -16.09
CA LYS A 243 8.51 8.41 -15.98
C LYS A 243 8.59 7.86 -14.57
N SER A 244 9.06 6.62 -14.49
CA SER A 244 9.42 5.99 -13.23
C SER A 244 10.69 6.63 -12.64
N PRO A 245 10.87 6.56 -11.31
CA PRO A 245 12.10 6.96 -10.66
C PRO A 245 13.32 6.19 -11.19
N SER A 246 14.50 6.75 -10.98
CA SER A 246 15.77 6.13 -11.34
C SER A 246 16.04 4.87 -10.52
N MET A 247 16.89 3.99 -11.04
CA MET A 247 17.27 2.75 -10.34
C MET A 247 17.88 3.00 -8.95
N ASN A 248 18.56 4.14 -8.79
CA ASN A 248 19.20 4.53 -7.53
C ASN A 248 18.25 5.30 -6.59
N CYS A 249 17.02 5.59 -7.02
CA CYS A 249 16.02 6.23 -6.18
C CYS A 249 15.29 5.15 -5.38
N GLU A 250 15.51 5.13 -4.07
CA GLU A 250 14.81 4.22 -3.16
C GLU A 250 13.37 4.67 -2.91
N GLY A 251 13.15 5.98 -2.93
CA GLY A 251 11.85 6.58 -2.72
C GLY A 251 10.90 6.39 -3.91
N SER A 252 9.61 6.34 -3.60
CA SER A 252 8.56 6.27 -4.62
C SER A 252 8.10 7.68 -5.05
N LEU A 253 7.80 7.87 -6.34
CA LEU A 253 7.22 9.11 -6.85
C LEU A 253 5.72 9.10 -6.60
N TYR A 254 5.27 10.08 -5.81
CA TYR A 254 3.89 10.19 -5.36
C TYR A 254 3.22 11.42 -5.98
N PHE A 255 2.07 11.24 -6.64
CA PHE A 255 1.34 12.36 -7.22
C PHE A 255 -0.17 12.14 -7.29
N LEU A 256 -0.89 13.25 -7.24
CA LEU A 256 -2.33 13.33 -7.49
C LEU A 256 -2.54 13.68 -8.97
N MET A 257 -3.40 12.93 -9.65
CA MET A 257 -3.89 13.25 -10.97
C MET A 257 -5.38 13.59 -10.91
N ILE A 258 -5.76 14.65 -11.63
CA ILE A 258 -7.15 15.05 -11.78
C ILE A 258 -7.43 15.30 -13.25
N LYS A 259 -8.45 14.62 -13.80
CA LYS A 259 -8.99 14.93 -15.11
C LYS A 259 -10.26 15.76 -14.96
N TYR A 260 -10.30 16.86 -15.70
CA TYR A 260 -11.38 17.80 -15.73
C TYR A 260 -12.11 17.71 -17.07
N THR A 261 -13.44 17.78 -17.03
CA THR A 261 -14.28 17.81 -18.23
C THR A 261 -15.37 18.87 -18.09
N GLY A 262 -15.75 19.48 -19.21
CA GLY A 262 -16.95 20.30 -19.30
C GLY A 262 -18.22 19.49 -19.62
N ASN A 263 -18.16 18.16 -19.67
CA ASN A 263 -19.30 17.29 -19.98
C ASN A 263 -19.85 16.63 -18.71
N MET A 264 -20.98 17.13 -18.20
CA MET A 264 -21.58 16.59 -16.96
C MET A 264 -22.00 15.13 -17.10
N THR A 265 -22.45 14.68 -18.27
CA THR A 265 -22.77 13.26 -18.50
C THR A 265 -21.54 12.36 -18.31
N LYS A 266 -20.34 12.86 -18.66
CA LYS A 266 -19.08 12.13 -18.42
C LYS A 266 -18.75 12.03 -16.94
N VAL A 267 -19.04 13.09 -16.17
CA VAL A 267 -18.94 13.10 -14.69
C VAL A 267 -19.83 12.03 -14.09
N ASP A 268 -21.12 12.05 -14.42
CA ASP A 268 -22.10 11.09 -13.89
C ASP A 268 -21.75 9.64 -14.25
N LEU A 269 -21.31 9.39 -15.49
CA LEU A 269 -20.91 8.06 -15.94
C LEU A 269 -19.66 7.54 -15.22
N PHE A 270 -18.68 8.41 -14.96
CA PHE A 270 -17.49 8.01 -14.21
C PHE A 270 -17.85 7.68 -12.75
N GLU A 271 -18.65 8.53 -12.09
CA GLU A 271 -19.08 8.27 -10.72
C GLU A 271 -19.90 6.98 -10.61
N ALA A 272 -20.80 6.71 -11.55
CA ALA A 272 -21.55 5.45 -11.59
C ALA A 272 -20.62 4.23 -11.74
N ARG A 273 -19.60 4.30 -12.60
CA ARG A 273 -18.59 3.23 -12.76
C ARG A 273 -17.77 3.03 -11.47
N ARG A 274 -17.36 4.14 -10.83
CA ARG A 274 -16.62 4.10 -9.55
C ARG A 274 -17.43 3.42 -8.46
N LEU A 275 -18.71 3.76 -8.32
CA LEU A 275 -19.62 3.16 -7.35
C LEU A 275 -19.88 1.68 -7.63
N HIS A 276 -20.07 1.31 -8.91
CA HIS A 276 -20.19 -0.07 -9.33
C HIS A 276 -18.97 -0.90 -8.92
N HIS A 277 -17.77 -0.40 -9.24
CA HIS A 277 -16.52 -1.07 -8.85
C HIS A 277 -16.41 -1.26 -7.34
N ILE A 278 -16.76 -0.25 -6.54
CA ILE A 278 -16.72 -0.35 -5.08
C ILE A 278 -17.65 -1.47 -4.58
N GLU A 279 -18.84 -1.60 -5.15
CA GLU A 279 -19.77 -2.66 -4.79
C GLU A 279 -19.28 -4.04 -5.26
N GLU A 280 -18.71 -4.13 -6.45
CA GLU A 280 -18.06 -5.35 -6.94
C GLU A 280 -16.92 -5.81 -6.02
N LYS A 281 -16.03 -4.90 -5.60
CA LYS A 281 -14.95 -5.18 -4.63
C LYS A 281 -15.51 -5.72 -3.32
N LYS A 282 -16.51 -5.04 -2.73
CA LYS A 282 -17.18 -5.50 -1.49
C LYS A 282 -17.83 -6.87 -1.65
N ASN A 283 -18.40 -7.15 -2.82
CA ASN A 283 -18.99 -8.45 -3.12
C ASN A 283 -17.90 -9.52 -3.25
N ALA A 284 -16.78 -9.21 -3.88
CA ALA A 284 -15.64 -10.12 -4.00
C ALA A 284 -15.03 -10.43 -2.63
N GLU A 285 -14.83 -9.44 -1.75
CA GLU A 285 -14.32 -9.62 -0.38
C GLU A 285 -15.23 -10.52 0.45
N ARG A 286 -16.55 -10.26 0.44
CA ARG A 286 -17.52 -11.08 1.17
C ARG A 286 -17.58 -12.53 0.69
N ASN A 287 -17.30 -12.76 -0.58
CA ASN A 287 -17.44 -14.06 -1.22
C ASN A 287 -16.10 -14.74 -1.57
N MET A 288 -14.96 -14.17 -1.14
CA MET A 288 -13.61 -14.60 -1.51
C MET A 288 -13.40 -16.11 -1.39
N PHE A 289 -13.86 -16.70 -0.28
CA PHE A 289 -13.72 -18.13 0.00
C PHE A 289 -15.03 -18.92 -0.17
N HIS A 290 -16.09 -18.34 -0.75
CA HIS A 290 -17.39 -19.00 -0.84
C HIS A 290 -17.33 -20.29 -1.67
N SER A 291 -16.69 -20.25 -2.84
CA SER A 291 -16.42 -21.44 -3.68
C SER A 291 -15.42 -22.40 -3.04
N MET A 292 -14.65 -21.91 -2.06
CA MET A 292 -13.61 -22.63 -1.34
C MET A 292 -14.09 -23.17 0.03
N MET A 293 -15.38 -23.13 0.36
CA MET A 293 -15.86 -23.64 1.64
C MET A 293 -15.77 -25.17 1.71
N ASP A 294 -15.41 -25.71 2.88
CA ASP A 294 -15.37 -27.16 3.11
C ASP A 294 -16.76 -27.70 3.50
N ILE A 295 -17.68 -27.71 2.53
CA ILE A 295 -19.11 -28.02 2.78
C ILE A 295 -19.31 -29.49 3.18
N ASN A 296 -18.42 -30.39 2.78
CA ASN A 296 -18.57 -31.85 2.98
C ASN A 296 -17.51 -32.47 3.89
N GLY A 297 -16.59 -31.68 4.46
CA GLY A 297 -15.53 -32.18 5.35
C GLY A 297 -14.51 -33.10 4.65
N HIS A 298 -14.47 -33.13 3.32
CA HIS A 298 -13.65 -34.08 2.55
C HIS A 298 -12.15 -33.74 2.60
N TYR A 299 -11.79 -32.50 2.92
CA TYR A 299 -10.40 -32.05 2.93
C TYR A 299 -9.67 -32.36 4.25
N GLY A 300 -10.36 -32.98 5.22
CA GLY A 300 -9.77 -33.38 6.49
C GLY A 300 -8.75 -34.53 6.40
N ASN A 301 -8.65 -35.25 5.29
CA ASN A 301 -7.88 -36.50 5.17
C ASN A 301 -6.75 -36.47 4.11
N ILE A 302 -6.22 -35.30 3.77
CA ILE A 302 -5.07 -35.23 2.86
C ILE A 302 -3.83 -35.86 3.50
N ASP A 303 -3.15 -36.75 2.77
CA ASP A 303 -1.89 -37.37 3.21
C ASP A 303 -0.72 -36.43 2.91
N VAL A 304 -0.51 -35.45 3.80
CA VAL A 304 0.51 -34.40 3.67
C VAL A 304 1.91 -34.97 3.40
N ALA A 305 2.26 -36.12 3.97
CA ALA A 305 3.58 -36.72 3.85
C ALA A 305 3.94 -37.04 2.38
N ASN A 306 2.96 -37.46 1.57
CA ASN A 306 3.17 -37.77 0.16
C ASN A 306 3.40 -36.53 -0.72
N HIS A 307 3.16 -35.33 -0.18
CA HIS A 307 3.32 -34.07 -0.90
C HIS A 307 4.62 -33.33 -0.53
N VAL A 308 5.40 -33.86 0.42
CA VAL A 308 6.72 -33.30 0.74
C VAL A 308 7.65 -33.51 -0.46
N THR A 309 8.12 -32.41 -1.03
CA THR A 309 9.09 -32.45 -2.15
C THR A 309 10.51 -32.25 -1.68
N LYS A 310 10.69 -31.47 -0.60
CA LYS A 310 11.98 -31.22 0.04
C LYS A 310 11.78 -30.92 1.52
N ASP A 311 12.73 -31.36 2.32
CA ASP A 311 12.91 -30.98 3.70
C ASP A 311 14.34 -30.48 3.91
N TYR A 312 14.48 -29.40 4.66
CA TYR A 312 15.76 -28.84 5.01
C TYR A 312 15.86 -28.70 6.52
N THR A 313 17.09 -28.81 7.02
CA THR A 313 17.39 -28.58 8.43
C THR A 313 18.31 -27.37 8.51
N GLY A 314 17.80 -26.30 9.12
CA GLY A 314 18.55 -25.09 9.42
C GLY A 314 19.40 -25.24 10.69
N THR A 315 19.88 -24.09 11.18
CA THR A 315 20.64 -24.01 12.43
C THR A 315 19.82 -24.57 13.61
N ASN A 316 20.49 -25.22 14.56
CA ASN A 316 19.87 -25.79 15.77
C ASN A 316 18.80 -26.86 15.51
N GLY A 317 18.76 -27.46 14.31
CA GLY A 317 17.81 -28.51 13.98
C GLY A 317 16.46 -28.01 13.46
N ARG A 318 16.29 -26.68 13.32
CA ARG A 318 15.05 -26.05 12.85
C ARG A 318 14.67 -26.52 11.46
N LYS A 319 13.37 -26.68 11.17
CA LYS A 319 12.91 -27.33 9.94
C LYS A 319 12.29 -26.36 8.94
N ILE A 320 12.51 -26.64 7.66
CA ILE A 320 11.85 -25.99 6.52
C ILE A 320 11.32 -27.11 5.62
N TYR A 321 10.02 -27.13 5.35
CA TYR A 321 9.39 -28.11 4.48
C TYR A 321 8.80 -27.44 3.24
N VAL A 322 8.92 -28.10 2.09
CA VAL A 322 8.39 -27.65 0.81
C VAL A 322 7.43 -28.68 0.28
N PHE A 323 6.21 -28.24 -0.05
CA PHE A 323 5.14 -29.09 -0.54
C PHE A 323 4.69 -28.64 -1.92
N ASP A 324 4.40 -29.60 -2.79
CA ASP A 324 3.75 -29.35 -4.08
C ASP A 324 2.44 -30.15 -4.16
N ASP A 325 1.53 -29.71 -5.02
CA ASP A 325 0.31 -30.44 -5.39
C ASP A 325 -0.68 -30.72 -4.23
N LEU A 326 -0.67 -29.88 -3.19
CA LEU A 326 -1.59 -29.95 -2.04
C LEU A 326 -2.96 -29.31 -2.28
N PHE A 327 -3.01 -28.26 -3.10
CA PHE A 327 -4.18 -27.40 -3.25
C PHE A 327 -4.89 -27.67 -4.58
N LEU A 328 -6.22 -27.54 -4.57
CA LEU A 328 -7.00 -27.57 -5.80
C LEU A 328 -6.61 -26.40 -6.71
N ARG A 329 -6.47 -26.68 -8.00
CA ARG A 329 -6.20 -25.65 -9.01
C ARG A 329 -7.25 -24.53 -9.01
N ASP A 330 -8.51 -24.87 -8.83
CA ASP A 330 -9.60 -23.87 -8.80
C ASP A 330 -9.52 -22.97 -7.56
N ASP A 331 -9.10 -23.52 -6.41
CA ASP A 331 -8.89 -22.73 -5.19
C ASP A 331 -7.71 -21.76 -5.38
N LEU A 332 -6.61 -22.23 -5.98
CA LEU A 332 -5.46 -21.38 -6.31
C LEU A 332 -5.81 -20.29 -7.32
N LEU A 333 -6.63 -20.60 -8.33
CA LEU A 333 -7.04 -19.65 -9.37
C LEU A 333 -7.97 -18.58 -8.79
N ASN A 334 -8.97 -18.99 -8.01
CA ASN A 334 -9.90 -18.08 -7.37
C ASN A 334 -9.17 -17.15 -6.38
N LEU A 335 -8.22 -17.68 -5.59
CA LEU A 335 -7.40 -16.86 -4.67
C LEU A 335 -6.55 -15.86 -5.45
N ARG A 336 -5.88 -16.30 -6.51
CA ARG A 336 -5.04 -15.43 -7.34
C ARG A 336 -5.85 -14.32 -8.00
N ASN A 337 -6.97 -14.66 -8.66
CA ASN A 337 -7.83 -13.68 -9.31
C ASN A 337 -8.35 -12.66 -8.30
N HIS A 338 -8.71 -13.11 -7.09
CA HIS A 338 -9.13 -12.19 -6.04
C HIS A 338 -8.04 -11.17 -5.69
N VAL A 339 -6.82 -11.64 -5.47
CA VAL A 339 -5.68 -10.78 -5.12
C VAL A 339 -5.31 -9.85 -6.27
N GLU A 340 -5.35 -10.32 -7.52
CA GLU A 340 -5.06 -9.50 -8.71
C GLU A 340 -6.12 -8.43 -8.97
N ASP A 341 -7.40 -8.77 -8.87
CA ASP A 341 -8.51 -7.90 -9.30
C ASP A 341 -9.06 -7.03 -8.16
N TYR A 342 -9.00 -7.53 -6.92
CA TYR A 342 -9.68 -6.93 -5.77
C TYR A 342 -8.79 -6.72 -4.55
N GLY A 343 -7.52 -7.12 -4.61
CA GLY A 343 -6.56 -6.95 -3.52
C GLY A 343 -6.49 -5.49 -3.07
N ASP A 344 -6.69 -5.29 -1.77
CA ASP A 344 -6.53 -3.99 -1.13
C ASP A 344 -5.13 -3.90 -0.55
N TYR A 345 -4.25 -3.15 -1.19
CA TYR A 345 -2.85 -3.10 -0.80
C TYR A 345 -2.57 -1.93 0.13
N TYR A 346 -1.94 -2.24 1.25
CA TYR A 346 -1.20 -1.27 2.03
C TYR A 346 0.16 -1.04 1.36
N PHE A 347 0.60 0.22 1.36
CA PHE A 347 1.89 0.64 0.86
C PHE A 347 2.81 1.04 2.00
N ASP A 348 3.98 0.40 2.09
CA ASP A 348 5.03 0.77 3.03
C ASP A 348 6.34 1.06 2.30
N ASP A 349 6.82 2.30 2.33
CA ASP A 349 8.19 2.63 1.93
C ASP A 349 9.05 3.15 3.08
N SER A 350 8.65 2.85 4.32
CA SER A 350 9.45 3.19 5.48
C SER A 350 10.73 2.35 5.51
N TYR A 351 11.84 3.03 5.80
CA TYR A 351 13.10 2.37 6.10
C TYR A 351 13.09 2.03 7.59
N ASP A 352 12.60 0.85 7.92
CA ASP A 352 12.69 0.25 9.25
C ASP A 352 13.67 -0.92 9.18
N GLU A 353 14.74 -0.88 10.00
CA GLU A 353 15.78 -1.93 10.02
C GLU A 353 15.24 -3.26 10.55
N ASP A 354 14.13 -3.23 11.29
CA ASP A 354 13.48 -4.41 11.86
C ASP A 354 12.32 -4.94 10.99
N SER A 355 12.07 -4.33 9.82
CA SER A 355 11.00 -4.71 8.89
C SER A 355 11.50 -5.59 7.75
N ASP A 356 10.63 -6.47 7.25
CA ASP A 356 10.87 -7.24 6.02
C ASP A 356 10.93 -6.35 4.76
N ASN A 357 10.52 -5.08 4.88
CA ASN A 357 10.40 -4.10 3.81
C ASN A 357 9.64 -4.66 2.59
N VAL A 358 8.58 -5.42 2.82
CA VAL A 358 7.61 -5.77 1.77
C VAL A 358 6.69 -4.57 1.57
N GLN A 359 6.78 -3.93 0.40
CA GLN A 359 6.10 -2.65 0.21
C GLN A 359 4.62 -2.77 -0.10
N TRP A 360 4.13 -3.93 -0.53
CA TRP A 360 2.76 -4.10 -0.94
C TRP A 360 2.15 -5.34 -0.30
N ILE A 361 1.28 -5.11 0.67
CA ILE A 361 0.67 -6.15 1.49
C ILE A 361 -0.84 -6.02 1.39
N SER A 362 -1.51 -7.08 0.95
CA SER A 362 -2.97 -7.15 0.96
C SER A 362 -3.45 -8.10 2.04
N ALA A 363 -4.09 -7.56 3.07
CA ALA A 363 -4.62 -8.35 4.18
C ALA A 363 -5.79 -9.23 3.71
N ILE A 364 -5.87 -10.45 4.23
CA ILE A 364 -6.94 -11.40 3.95
C ILE A 364 -7.82 -11.52 5.20
N ASN A 365 -9.14 -11.51 5.02
CA ASN A 365 -10.06 -11.66 6.13
C ASN A 365 -9.90 -13.04 6.79
N ILE A 366 -9.41 -13.03 8.03
CA ILE A 366 -9.11 -14.24 8.80
C ILE A 366 -10.34 -15.09 9.09
N GLU A 367 -11.48 -14.47 9.39
CA GLU A 367 -12.74 -15.18 9.69
C GLU A 367 -13.28 -15.92 8.47
N LEU A 368 -13.07 -15.38 7.27
CA LEU A 368 -13.43 -16.05 6.03
C LEU A 368 -12.42 -17.14 5.68
N PHE A 369 -11.12 -16.89 5.91
CA PHE A 369 -10.07 -17.86 5.63
C PHE A 369 -10.21 -19.14 6.47
N ILE A 370 -10.47 -19.04 7.77
CA ILE A 370 -10.59 -20.22 8.65
C ILE A 370 -11.78 -21.14 8.29
N LYS A 371 -12.75 -20.62 7.52
CA LYS A 371 -13.90 -21.38 7.00
C LYS A 371 -13.59 -22.05 5.65
N SER A 372 -12.46 -21.71 5.03
CA SER A 372 -12.06 -22.23 3.72
C SER A 372 -11.40 -23.61 3.82
N ARG A 373 -11.43 -24.35 2.70
CA ARG A 373 -10.64 -25.57 2.47
C ARG A 373 -9.15 -25.32 2.52
N LEU A 374 -8.68 -24.14 2.09
CA LEU A 374 -7.26 -23.77 2.15
C LEU A 374 -6.76 -23.86 3.58
N TRP A 375 -7.50 -23.30 4.53
CA TRP A 375 -7.13 -23.37 5.94
C TRP A 375 -7.05 -24.81 6.45
N LYS A 376 -7.98 -25.69 6.05
CA LYS A 376 -7.95 -27.11 6.46
C LYS A 376 -6.67 -27.81 6.00
N VAL A 377 -6.22 -27.54 4.77
CA VAL A 377 -4.96 -28.06 4.27
C VAL A 377 -3.77 -27.49 5.07
N VAL A 378 -3.74 -26.18 5.30
CA VAL A 378 -2.68 -25.53 6.09
C VAL A 378 -2.61 -26.09 7.52
N GLN A 379 -3.76 -26.30 8.17
CA GLN A 379 -3.84 -26.87 9.51
C GLN A 379 -3.24 -28.29 9.56
N ARG A 380 -3.46 -29.11 8.51
CA ARG A 380 -2.84 -30.45 8.40
C ARG A 380 -1.34 -30.39 8.16
N ILE A 381 -0.87 -29.43 7.38
CA ILE A 381 0.56 -29.20 7.19
C ILE A 381 1.21 -28.82 8.53
N ALA A 382 0.62 -27.86 9.25
CA ALA A 382 1.11 -27.42 10.55
C ALA A 382 1.16 -28.58 11.54
N GLU A 383 0.10 -29.39 11.62
CA GLU A 383 0.05 -30.60 12.45
C GLU A 383 1.15 -31.61 12.08
N PHE A 384 1.36 -31.85 10.78
CA PHE A 384 2.39 -32.77 10.29
C PHE A 384 3.81 -32.32 10.67
N VAL A 385 4.14 -31.03 10.51
CA VAL A 385 5.52 -30.55 10.73
C VAL A 385 5.85 -30.30 12.20
N SER A 386 4.86 -29.93 13.00
CA SER A 386 5.03 -29.59 14.43
C SER A 386 4.73 -30.75 15.38
N GLY A 387 3.93 -31.74 14.95
CA GLY A 387 3.36 -32.75 15.83
C GLY A 387 2.23 -32.24 16.74
N VAL A 388 1.76 -31.01 16.53
CA VAL A 388 0.75 -30.34 17.34
C VAL A 388 -0.54 -30.15 16.52
N SER A 389 -1.68 -30.64 17.03
CA SER A 389 -2.95 -30.65 16.28
C SER A 389 -3.70 -29.31 16.24
N THR A 390 -3.29 -28.34 17.06
CA THR A 390 -4.06 -27.11 17.30
C THR A 390 -3.20 -25.89 17.06
N TRP A 391 -3.44 -25.26 15.91
CA TRP A 391 -2.83 -24.01 15.46
C TRP A 391 -3.93 -23.06 15.00
N TYR A 392 -3.74 -21.76 15.19
CA TYR A 392 -4.67 -20.72 14.76
C TYR A 392 -3.91 -19.64 14.00
N PRO A 393 -4.37 -19.24 12.80
CA PRO A 393 -3.79 -18.10 12.13
C PRO A 393 -4.16 -16.85 12.94
N TYR A 394 -3.27 -15.87 13.02
CA TYR A 394 -3.60 -14.54 13.55
C TYR A 394 -3.26 -13.39 12.59
N ASP A 395 -2.44 -13.64 11.58
CA ASP A 395 -2.17 -12.72 10.49
C ASP A 395 -2.15 -13.50 9.19
N ILE A 396 -2.75 -12.93 8.14
CA ILE A 396 -2.87 -13.53 6.83
C ILE A 396 -2.86 -12.41 5.81
N ALA A 397 -1.84 -12.40 4.97
CA ALA A 397 -1.75 -11.44 3.90
C ALA A 397 -1.28 -12.08 2.59
N CYS A 398 -1.37 -11.30 1.52
CA CYS A 398 -0.70 -11.56 0.29
C CYS A 398 0.27 -10.43 -0.08
N ASN A 399 1.53 -10.81 -0.24
CA ASN A 399 2.61 -9.92 -0.58
C ASN A 399 2.74 -9.84 -2.10
N ASN A 400 2.84 -8.62 -2.62
CA ASN A 400 3.12 -8.33 -4.02
C ASN A 400 4.54 -7.76 -4.12
N ILE A 401 5.47 -8.59 -4.59
CA ILE A 401 6.88 -8.20 -4.75
C ILE A 401 7.21 -8.14 -6.24
N ARG A 402 7.76 -7.02 -6.70
CA ARG A 402 8.12 -6.78 -8.10
C ARG A 402 9.62 -6.65 -8.26
N ALA A 403 10.07 -6.63 -9.51
CA ALA A 403 11.46 -6.35 -9.80
C ALA A 403 11.87 -5.02 -9.13
N PHE A 404 13.06 -5.01 -8.54
CA PHE A 404 13.68 -3.84 -7.88
C PHE A 404 13.03 -3.37 -6.57
N ASP A 405 12.05 -4.09 -6.05
CA ASP A 405 11.64 -3.96 -4.65
C ASP A 405 12.81 -4.34 -3.71
N SER A 406 12.79 -3.83 -2.48
CA SER A 406 13.94 -3.87 -1.56
C SER A 406 13.66 -4.61 -0.26
N THR A 407 13.08 -5.80 -0.36
CA THR A 407 12.85 -6.66 0.81
C THR A 407 14.14 -6.94 1.58
N GLN A 408 14.03 -6.99 2.90
CA GLN A 408 15.16 -7.21 3.80
C GLN A 408 15.18 -8.65 4.35
N ASN A 409 16.28 -8.98 5.01
CA ASN A 409 16.36 -10.21 5.81
C ASN A 409 15.75 -9.94 7.18
N HIS A 410 14.84 -10.80 7.61
CA HIS A 410 14.12 -10.63 8.86
C HIS A 410 13.83 -11.99 9.50
N GLN A 411 13.35 -11.94 10.74
CA GLN A 411 12.70 -13.05 11.43
C GLN A 411 11.25 -12.68 11.63
N ASP A 412 10.39 -13.69 11.56
CA ASP A 412 8.94 -13.53 11.68
C ASP A 412 8.48 -13.48 13.14
N CYS A 413 9.26 -14.03 14.05
CA CYS A 413 8.94 -14.10 15.46
C CYS A 413 10.18 -13.90 16.33
N GLU A 414 9.93 -13.61 17.61
CA GLU A 414 10.94 -13.47 18.63
C GLU A 414 11.44 -14.83 19.13
N THR A 415 12.60 -14.84 19.80
CA THR A 415 13.25 -16.09 20.28
C THR A 415 12.44 -16.88 21.32
N TRP A 416 11.43 -16.28 21.95
CA TRP A 416 10.55 -16.92 22.94
C TRP A 416 9.18 -17.30 22.36
N GLU A 417 8.92 -17.00 21.09
CA GLU A 417 7.67 -17.30 20.40
C GLU A 417 7.82 -18.66 19.69
N ASP A 418 6.81 -19.50 19.81
CA ASP A 418 6.70 -20.76 19.08
C ASP A 418 5.73 -20.55 17.92
N GLU A 419 6.28 -20.04 16.82
CA GLU A 419 5.53 -19.65 15.65
C GLU A 419 6.08 -20.30 14.38
N TRP A 420 5.15 -20.63 13.50
CA TRP A 420 5.43 -21.17 12.17
C TRP A 420 4.92 -20.22 11.12
N THR A 421 5.73 -19.97 10.10
CA THR A 421 5.36 -19.20 8.92
C THR A 421 5.01 -20.15 7.79
N PHE A 422 3.84 -19.95 7.20
CA PHE A 422 3.41 -20.61 5.98
C PHE A 422 3.52 -19.65 4.79
N LEU A 423 3.90 -20.14 3.60
CA LEU A 423 3.92 -19.37 2.36
C LEU A 423 3.26 -20.18 1.24
N LEU A 424 2.39 -19.54 0.45
CA LEU A 424 1.79 -20.12 -0.76
C LEU A 424 2.08 -19.24 -1.98
N TYR A 425 2.79 -19.80 -2.97
CA TYR A 425 3.11 -19.09 -4.20
C TYR A 425 1.98 -19.18 -5.23
N LEU A 426 1.52 -18.02 -5.73
CA LEU A 426 0.39 -17.93 -6.68
C LEU A 426 0.81 -17.53 -8.10
N ASN A 427 2.09 -17.64 -8.45
CA ASN A 427 2.56 -17.28 -9.78
C ASN A 427 2.56 -18.48 -10.76
N PRO A 428 1.69 -18.50 -11.79
CA PRO A 428 1.76 -19.52 -12.84
C PRO A 428 3.01 -19.34 -13.70
N ASN A 429 3.48 -20.44 -14.28
CA ASN A 429 4.55 -20.45 -15.28
C ASN A 429 5.86 -19.77 -14.82
N TRP A 430 6.17 -19.79 -13.52
CA TRP A 430 7.41 -19.24 -12.99
C TRP A 430 8.63 -20.05 -13.49
N THR A 431 9.61 -19.37 -14.06
CA THR A 431 10.84 -19.97 -14.59
C THR A 431 12.02 -19.72 -13.66
N ILE A 432 13.16 -20.37 -13.91
CA ILE A 432 14.38 -20.12 -13.15
C ILE A 432 14.95 -18.71 -13.41
N ASP A 433 14.74 -18.16 -14.62
CA ASP A 433 15.31 -16.88 -15.01
C ASP A 433 14.63 -15.69 -14.33
N TYR A 434 13.41 -15.89 -13.80
CA TYR A 434 12.66 -14.86 -13.08
C TYR A 434 13.17 -14.63 -11.66
N GLY A 435 14.04 -15.50 -11.12
CA GLY A 435 14.53 -15.41 -9.74
C GLY A 435 13.38 -15.42 -8.72
N GLY A 436 13.40 -14.51 -7.75
CA GLY A 436 12.32 -14.32 -6.78
C GLY A 436 12.26 -15.39 -5.69
N GLU A 437 13.37 -16.05 -5.38
CA GLU A 437 13.42 -17.10 -4.36
C GLU A 437 13.14 -16.54 -2.96
N THR A 438 12.47 -17.32 -2.10
CA THR A 438 12.60 -17.10 -0.65
C THR A 438 13.92 -17.75 -0.22
N ALA A 439 14.85 -16.91 0.25
CA ALA A 439 16.16 -17.34 0.74
C ALA A 439 16.12 -17.50 2.27
N PHE A 440 16.72 -18.58 2.77
CA PHE A 440 16.82 -18.90 4.19
C PHE A 440 18.29 -18.91 4.62
N TYR A 441 18.57 -18.36 5.80
CA TYR A 441 19.93 -18.16 6.29
C TYR A 441 20.14 -18.78 7.67
N SER A 442 21.40 -19.13 7.96
CA SER A 442 21.83 -19.58 9.28
C SER A 442 21.71 -18.45 10.31
N ASP A 443 21.40 -18.79 11.54
CA ASP A 443 21.35 -17.88 12.70
C ASP A 443 22.76 -17.52 13.22
N SER A 444 23.69 -17.21 12.32
CA SER A 444 25.08 -16.87 12.64
C SER A 444 25.36 -15.41 12.28
N GLU A 445 26.37 -14.81 12.91
CA GLU A 445 26.81 -13.42 12.63
C GLU A 445 27.10 -13.15 11.14
N LYS A 446 27.33 -14.21 10.33
CA LYS A 446 27.65 -14.11 8.90
C LYS A 446 26.47 -14.40 7.96
N LEU A 447 25.31 -14.82 8.47
CA LEU A 447 24.11 -15.17 7.69
C LEU A 447 24.43 -16.02 6.44
N GLU A 448 24.97 -17.23 6.64
CA GLU A 448 25.23 -18.15 5.53
C GLU A 448 23.94 -18.75 4.96
N TYR A 449 23.87 -18.99 3.65
CA TYR A 449 22.69 -19.60 3.02
C TYR A 449 22.47 -21.04 3.54
N ILE A 450 21.25 -21.32 3.99
CA ILE A 450 20.76 -22.69 4.21
C ILE A 450 20.23 -23.24 2.89
N THR A 451 19.27 -22.53 2.29
CA THR A 451 18.60 -22.93 1.05
C THR A 451 17.88 -21.74 0.41
N SER A 452 17.44 -21.91 -0.83
CA SER A 452 16.56 -20.98 -1.52
C SER A 452 15.42 -21.74 -2.21
N ILE A 453 14.20 -21.24 -2.02
CA ILE A 453 13.00 -21.87 -2.57
C ILE A 453 12.46 -21.01 -3.71
N ARG A 454 12.56 -21.55 -4.92
CA ARG A 454 11.98 -20.92 -6.10
C ARG A 454 10.44 -20.99 -6.06
N PRO A 455 9.74 -19.88 -6.36
CA PRO A 455 8.30 -19.90 -6.55
C PRO A 455 7.88 -20.91 -7.61
N LYS A 456 6.78 -21.61 -7.34
CA LYS A 456 6.08 -22.49 -8.27
C LYS A 456 4.59 -22.39 -7.92
N TYR A 457 3.73 -22.30 -8.92
CA TYR A 457 2.29 -22.18 -8.70
C TYR A 457 1.74 -23.30 -7.79
N GLY A 458 1.11 -22.92 -6.68
CA GLY A 458 0.56 -23.86 -5.70
C GLY A 458 1.58 -24.51 -4.76
N ARG A 459 2.87 -24.18 -4.87
CA ARG A 459 3.89 -24.62 -3.92
C ARG A 459 3.68 -23.93 -2.59
N ALA A 460 3.70 -24.75 -1.54
CA ALA A 460 3.70 -24.30 -0.17
C ALA A 460 5.06 -24.49 0.50
N VAL A 461 5.40 -23.57 1.38
CA VAL A 461 6.57 -23.67 2.25
C VAL A 461 6.11 -23.43 3.68
N ILE A 462 6.58 -24.23 4.63
CA ILE A 462 6.35 -23.96 6.05
C ILE A 462 7.68 -24.09 6.80
N PHE A 463 7.93 -23.18 7.73
CA PHE A 463 9.16 -23.12 8.50
C PHE A 463 8.93 -22.43 9.84
N GLU A 464 9.82 -22.67 10.80
CA GLU A 464 9.79 -21.97 12.09
C GLU A 464 10.11 -20.48 11.90
N GLY A 465 9.26 -19.58 12.39
CA GLY A 465 9.32 -18.13 12.11
C GLY A 465 10.63 -17.46 12.53
N ILE A 466 11.33 -18.06 13.50
CA ILE A 466 12.64 -17.59 13.98
C ILE A 466 13.78 -17.82 12.95
N ILE A 467 13.56 -18.56 11.86
CA ILE A 467 14.56 -18.76 10.82
C ILE A 467 14.73 -17.46 10.01
N PRO A 468 15.93 -16.86 9.99
CA PRO A 468 16.17 -15.67 9.17
C PRO A 468 15.93 -15.95 7.70
N HIS A 469 15.14 -15.11 7.05
CA HIS A 469 14.79 -15.28 5.65
C HIS A 469 14.50 -13.96 4.94
N SER A 470 14.48 -14.01 3.60
CA SER A 470 14.18 -12.87 2.76
C SER A 470 13.48 -13.30 1.47
N ALA A 471 12.38 -12.62 1.13
CA ALA A 471 11.66 -12.83 -0.11
C ALA A 471 12.30 -12.02 -1.24
N ARG A 472 13.28 -12.60 -1.96
CA ARG A 472 14.02 -11.85 -2.98
C ARG A 472 13.07 -11.29 -4.05
N PRO A 473 13.31 -10.07 -4.55
CA PRO A 473 12.58 -9.54 -5.68
C PRO A 473 12.83 -10.38 -6.94
N PRO A 474 11.84 -10.49 -7.84
CA PRO A 474 12.06 -11.03 -9.17
C PRO A 474 13.18 -10.29 -9.92
N SER A 475 13.79 -10.97 -10.88
CA SER A 475 14.73 -10.36 -11.79
C SER A 475 14.01 -9.39 -12.74
N SER A 476 14.76 -8.49 -13.36
CA SER A 476 14.23 -7.49 -14.30
C SER A 476 13.63 -8.08 -15.58
N VAL A 477 13.83 -9.38 -15.86
CA VAL A 477 13.20 -10.06 -16.99
C VAL A 477 11.74 -10.44 -16.71
N HIS A 478 11.31 -10.40 -15.44
CA HIS A 478 9.91 -10.58 -15.05
C HIS A 478 9.25 -9.24 -14.74
N LEU A 479 8.27 -8.85 -15.56
CA LEU A 479 7.54 -7.57 -15.40
C LEU A 479 6.32 -7.68 -14.47
N GLY A 480 5.91 -8.90 -14.14
CA GLY A 480 4.77 -9.14 -13.27
C GLY A 480 5.12 -9.10 -11.78
N PRO A 481 4.10 -9.16 -10.92
CA PRO A 481 4.27 -9.34 -9.48
C PRO A 481 4.59 -10.80 -9.14
N ARG A 482 5.39 -11.00 -8.11
CA ARG A 482 5.49 -12.26 -7.36
C ARG A 482 4.49 -12.21 -6.22
N PHE A 483 3.45 -13.04 -6.31
CA PHE A 483 2.46 -13.20 -5.26
C PHE A 483 2.85 -14.32 -4.32
N THR A 484 2.99 -13.99 -3.06
CA THR A 484 3.10 -14.97 -1.97
C THR A 484 1.99 -14.67 -0.98
N CYS A 485 0.99 -15.54 -0.94
CA CYS A 485 -0.14 -15.39 -0.05
C CYS A 485 -0.05 -16.35 1.13
N LEU A 486 -0.87 -16.08 2.14
CA LEU A 486 -1.00 -16.88 3.34
C LEU A 486 0.28 -16.89 4.19
N SER A 487 0.95 -15.74 4.34
CA SER A 487 1.92 -15.55 5.42
C SER A 487 1.14 -15.67 6.73
N SER A 488 1.05 -16.90 7.23
CA SER A 488 0.26 -17.25 8.40
C SER A 488 1.19 -17.65 9.50
N TYR A 489 1.03 -16.96 10.61
CA TYR A 489 1.70 -17.23 11.86
C TYR A 489 0.74 -18.04 12.73
N PHE A 490 1.27 -19.08 13.35
CA PHE A 490 0.51 -19.95 14.22
C PHE A 490 1.09 -19.91 15.62
N THR A 491 0.24 -19.78 16.64
CA THR A 491 0.67 -19.93 18.03
C THR A 491 0.01 -21.15 18.67
N TRP A 492 0.77 -21.89 19.47
CA TRP A 492 0.23 -22.96 20.31
C TRP A 492 -0.34 -22.37 21.59
N MET A 493 -1.66 -22.47 21.76
CA MET A 493 -2.26 -22.25 23.08
C MET A 493 -2.10 -23.52 23.92
N GLY A 494 -1.09 -23.55 24.78
CA GLY A 494 -1.00 -24.55 25.84
C GLY A 494 -2.16 -24.46 26.84
N GLU A 495 -2.14 -25.32 27.87
CA GLU A 495 -3.12 -25.34 28.98
C GLU A 495 -3.16 -24.03 29.80
N THR A 496 -2.29 -23.07 29.50
CA THR A 496 -2.34 -21.71 30.02
C THR A 496 -2.50 -20.74 28.84
N PRO A 497 -3.57 -19.92 28.81
CA PRO A 497 -3.78 -18.97 27.72
C PRO A 497 -2.63 -17.96 27.72
N ALA A 498 -1.80 -18.03 26.68
CA ALA A 498 -0.89 -16.94 26.36
C ALA A 498 -1.75 -15.70 26.08
N VAL A 499 -1.43 -14.61 26.79
CA VAL A 499 -2.02 -13.31 26.50
C VAL A 499 -1.51 -12.92 25.12
N SER A 500 -2.33 -13.12 24.09
CA SER A 500 -2.02 -12.65 22.75
C SER A 500 -1.73 -11.14 22.81
N LYS A 501 -0.82 -10.67 21.95
CA LYS A 501 -0.51 -9.25 21.74
C LYS A 501 -1.76 -8.43 21.35
N TYR A 502 -2.87 -9.10 21.02
CA TYR A 502 -4.09 -8.54 20.42
C TYR A 502 -5.38 -8.79 21.23
N GLY A 503 -5.28 -9.35 22.44
CA GLY A 503 -6.45 -9.61 23.30
C GLY A 503 -7.00 -11.04 23.16
N ILE A 504 -7.68 -11.46 24.23
CA ILE A 504 -8.25 -12.80 24.39
C ILE A 504 -9.37 -12.99 23.35
N VAL A 505 -9.28 -14.07 22.57
CA VAL A 505 -10.38 -14.58 21.71
C VAL A 505 -11.53 -15.07 22.58
#